data_AF-A0A7S1FYG8-F1
#
_entry.id   AF-A0A7S1FYG8-F1
#
_cell.length_a   1.000
_cell.length_b   1.000
_cell.length_c   1.000
_cell.angle_alpha   90.00
_cell.angle_beta   90.00
_cell.angle_gamma   90.00
#
_symmetry.space_group_name_H-M   'P 1'
#
loop_
_entity.id
_entity.type
_entity.pdbx_description
1 polymer ?
#
loop_
_entity_poly.entity_id
_entity_poly.type
_entity_poly.pdbx_seq_one_letter_code
_entity_poly.pdbx_strand_id
1 'polypeptide(L)'
;PSPTTKRVKKIVLHPSEPIESKNTREGPCHFAITWEGSKKRSTMTIVAPSDKIFKGTKRDDVRPRSVSGSEDSERFVPILALECRGIEPYKFHSLGGEFFVTS
;
A
#
# COMPACT_ATOMS: atom_id res chain seq x y z
N PRO A 1 -23.15 -3.86 -21.56
CA PRO A 1 -21.91 -3.10 -21.27
C PRO A 1 -21.19 -3.70 -20.05
N SER A 2 -19.99 -4.25 -20.22
CA SER A 2 -19.13 -4.62 -19.11
C SER A 2 -18.82 -3.37 -18.27
N PRO A 3 -18.79 -3.46 -16.93
CA PRO A 3 -18.48 -2.30 -16.11
C PRO A 3 -17.05 -1.85 -16.41
N THR A 4 -16.90 -0.65 -16.96
CA THR A 4 -15.59 -0.04 -17.19
C THR A 4 -14.95 0.25 -15.84
N THR A 5 -13.94 -0.53 -15.44
CA THR A 5 -13.17 -0.27 -14.22
C THR A 5 -12.54 1.12 -14.31
N LYS A 6 -12.99 2.07 -13.48
CA LYS A 6 -12.35 3.38 -13.37
C LYS A 6 -10.94 3.21 -12.80
N ARG A 7 -9.95 3.88 -13.37
CA ARG A 7 -8.54 3.79 -12.95
C ARG A 7 -7.94 5.17 -12.77
N VAL A 8 -7.16 5.33 -11.72
CA VAL A 8 -6.28 6.47 -11.52
C VAL A 8 -4.85 6.00 -11.78
N LYS A 9 -4.05 6.82 -12.46
CA LYS A 9 -2.66 6.50 -12.83
C LYS A 9 -1.70 7.48 -12.17
N LYS A 10 -0.43 7.09 -12.10
CA LYS A 10 0.68 7.94 -11.60
C LYS A 10 0.48 8.41 -10.15
N ILE A 11 -0.07 7.53 -9.31
CA ILE A 11 -0.12 7.77 -7.87
C ILE A 11 1.23 7.39 -7.27
N VAL A 12 1.82 8.31 -6.54
CA VAL A 12 3.05 8.11 -5.77
C VAL A 12 2.68 8.20 -4.30
N LEU A 13 3.13 7.23 -3.51
CA LEU A 13 2.92 7.19 -2.07
C LEU A 13 4.26 7.31 -1.38
N HIS A 14 4.35 8.15 -0.35
CA HIS A 14 5.54 8.26 0.48
C HIS A 14 5.17 7.94 1.94
N PRO A 15 5.82 6.97 2.61
CA PRO A 15 5.44 6.53 3.96
C PRO A 15 5.39 7.66 5.00
N SER A 16 6.32 8.62 4.88
CA SER A 16 6.47 9.74 5.81
C SER A 16 5.53 10.92 5.52
N GLU A 17 4.69 10.83 4.48
CA GLU A 17 3.80 11.91 4.05
C GLU A 17 2.32 11.46 4.10
N PRO A 18 1.78 11.16 5.29
CA PRO A 18 0.36 10.91 5.41
C PRO A 18 -0.46 12.19 5.20
N ILE A 19 -1.61 12.03 4.56
CA ILE A 19 -2.67 13.02 4.45
C ILE A 19 -3.52 12.92 5.71
N GLU A 20 -3.56 13.99 6.49
CA GLU A 20 -4.45 14.12 7.64
C GLU A 20 -5.92 14.08 7.20
N SER A 21 -6.74 13.36 7.96
CA SER A 21 -8.19 13.39 7.75
C SER A 21 -8.81 14.57 8.48
N LYS A 22 -9.77 15.23 7.83
CA LYS A 22 -10.62 16.24 8.48
C LYS A 22 -11.62 15.63 9.47
N ASN A 23 -11.85 14.32 9.38
CA ASN A 23 -12.75 13.58 10.26
C ASN A 23 -11.92 12.76 11.23
N THR A 24 -12.00 13.06 12.53
CA THR A 24 -11.26 12.36 13.59
C THR A 24 -11.55 10.86 13.68
N ARG A 25 -12.65 10.37 13.08
CA ARG A 25 -12.95 8.94 12.99
C ARG A 25 -12.17 8.21 11.89
N GLU A 26 -11.65 8.94 10.90
CA GLU A 26 -10.79 8.42 9.85
C GLU A 26 -9.35 8.72 10.23
N GLY A 27 -8.53 7.67 10.39
CA GLY A 27 -7.09 7.86 10.62
C GLY A 27 -6.39 8.47 9.41
N PRO A 28 -5.10 8.84 9.56
CA PRO A 28 -4.28 9.30 8.44
C PRO A 28 -4.20 8.26 7.32
N CYS A 29 -4.09 8.73 6.08
CA CYS A 29 -3.95 7.87 4.90
C CYS A 29 -2.93 8.45 3.91
N HIS A 30 -2.34 7.65 3.04
CA HIS A 30 -1.34 8.13 2.07
C HIS A 30 -1.95 8.53 0.74
N PHE A 31 -3.17 8.08 0.47
CA PHE A 31 -3.94 8.48 -0.70
C PHE A 31 -5.43 8.41 -0.42
N ALA A 32 -6.18 9.35 -0.98
CA ALA A 32 -7.62 9.32 -0.93
C ALA A 32 -8.26 9.91 -2.18
N ILE A 33 -9.39 9.34 -2.57
CA ILE A 33 -10.20 9.80 -3.70
C ILE A 33 -11.68 9.61 -3.40
N THR A 34 -12.51 10.50 -3.93
CA THR A 34 -13.96 10.25 -4.04
C THR A 34 -14.25 9.94 -5.49
N TRP A 35 -14.65 8.71 -5.79
CA TRP A 35 -15.01 8.30 -7.14
C TRP A 35 -16.21 9.10 -7.63
N GLU A 36 -16.21 9.46 -8.91
CA GLU A 36 -17.36 10.09 -9.55
C GLU A 36 -18.61 9.20 -9.42
N GLY A 37 -19.66 9.77 -8.82
CA GLY A 37 -20.91 9.07 -8.48
C GLY A 37 -20.95 8.47 -7.07
N SER A 38 -19.83 8.45 -6.34
CA SER A 38 -19.76 7.95 -4.95
C SER A 38 -19.92 9.08 -3.95
N LYS A 39 -20.69 8.83 -2.89
CA LYS A 39 -20.72 9.68 -1.68
C LYS A 39 -19.65 9.29 -0.66
N LYS A 40 -19.07 8.09 -0.79
CA LYS A 40 -18.05 7.56 0.12
C LYS A 40 -16.66 7.84 -0.44
N ARG A 41 -15.78 8.32 0.44
CA ARG A 41 -14.35 8.48 0.17
C ARG A 41 -13.68 7.12 0.22
N SER A 42 -12.77 6.89 -0.71
CA SER A 42 -11.90 5.72 -0.75
C SER A 42 -10.49 6.12 -0.33
N THR A 43 -9.80 5.25 0.39
CA THR A 43 -8.51 5.55 1.03
C THR A 43 -7.54 4.38 0.89
N MET A 44 -6.25 4.71 0.88
CA MET A 44 -5.15 3.77 0.86
C MET A 44 -4.06 4.24 1.81
N THR A 45 -3.59 3.32 2.64
CA THR A 45 -2.60 3.60 3.69
C THR A 45 -1.49 2.57 3.62
N ILE A 46 -0.24 3.03 3.64
CA ILE A 46 0.94 2.18 3.79
C ILE A 46 0.97 1.65 5.22
N VAL A 47 1.05 0.33 5.34
CA VAL A 47 1.05 -0.37 6.62
C VAL A 47 2.48 -0.71 7.02
N ALA A 48 2.87 -0.31 8.22
CA ALA A 48 4.18 -0.66 8.77
C ALA A 48 4.26 -2.17 9.09
N PRO A 49 5.43 -2.83 8.97
CA PRO A 49 5.59 -4.25 9.32
C PRO A 49 5.21 -4.59 10.78
N SER A 50 5.33 -3.61 11.68
CA SER A 50 4.98 -3.73 13.10
C SER A 50 3.48 -3.52 13.40
N ASP A 51 2.66 -3.24 12.38
CA ASP A 51 1.24 -2.98 12.57
C ASP A 51 0.50 -4.21 13.13
N LYS A 52 -0.53 -3.93 13.94
CA LYS A 52 -1.36 -4.95 14.57
C LYS A 52 -2.10 -5.85 13.57
N ILE A 53 -2.29 -5.43 12.32
CA ILE A 53 -2.87 -6.27 11.26
C ILE A 53 -2.05 -7.54 11.02
N PHE A 54 -0.75 -7.51 11.36
CA PHE A 54 0.14 -8.67 11.29
C PHE A 54 0.30 -9.42 12.63
N LYS A 55 -0.49 -9.10 13.66
CA LYS A 55 -0.48 -9.86 14.91
C LYS A 55 -1.24 -11.17 14.72
N GLY A 56 -0.62 -12.28 15.13
CA GLY A 56 -1.21 -13.62 15.04
C GLY A 56 -1.01 -14.32 13.70
N THR A 57 -0.56 -13.62 12.66
CA THR A 57 -0.09 -14.24 11.43
C THR A 57 1.25 -14.92 11.70
N LYS A 58 1.24 -16.26 11.76
CA LYS A 58 2.46 -17.09 11.87
C LYS A 58 3.21 -17.26 10.56
N ARG A 59 2.71 -16.67 9.47
CA ARG A 59 3.31 -16.80 8.16
C ARG A 59 4.12 -15.54 7.85
N ASP A 60 5.43 -15.73 7.74
CA ASP A 60 6.37 -14.67 7.37
C ASP A 60 6.23 -14.24 5.89
N ASP A 61 5.44 -14.98 5.11
CA ASP A 61 5.17 -14.72 3.68
C ASP A 61 4.17 -13.56 3.43
N VAL A 62 3.49 -13.06 4.46
CA VAL A 62 2.50 -11.97 4.32
C VAL A 62 2.97 -10.62 4.88
N ARG A 63 3.96 -10.63 5.79
CA ARG A 63 4.43 -9.40 6.45
C ARG A 63 5.51 -8.74 5.59
N PRO A 64 5.40 -7.44 5.25
CA PRO A 64 6.45 -6.74 4.50
C PRO A 64 7.80 -6.79 5.22
N ARG A 65 8.86 -7.09 4.48
CA ARG A 65 10.23 -7.14 5.00
C ARG A 65 11.26 -6.78 3.93
N SER A 66 12.49 -6.52 4.38
CA SER A 66 13.64 -6.38 3.50
C SER A 66 13.92 -7.68 2.74
N VAL A 67 14.43 -7.54 1.51
CA VAL A 67 14.86 -8.65 0.67
C VAL A 67 16.28 -9.06 1.05
N SER A 68 16.47 -10.34 1.33
CA SER A 68 17.75 -11.00 1.62
C SER A 68 18.27 -11.67 0.34
N GLY A 69 19.41 -11.21 -0.18
CA GLY A 69 19.87 -11.55 -1.53
C GLY A 69 19.88 -13.06 -1.85
N SER A 70 20.63 -13.85 -1.08
CA SER A 70 20.77 -15.29 -1.35
C SER A 70 19.54 -16.11 -0.94
N GLU A 71 18.80 -15.68 0.09
CA GLU A 71 17.68 -16.44 0.65
C GLU A 71 16.37 -16.25 -0.13
N ASP A 72 16.23 -15.09 -0.80
CA ASP A 72 15.03 -14.68 -1.51
C ASP A 72 15.18 -14.70 -3.04
N SER A 73 16.35 -15.05 -3.55
CA SER A 73 16.57 -15.16 -4.99
C SER A 73 15.50 -16.07 -5.62
N GLU A 74 14.88 -15.59 -6.69
CA GLU A 74 13.83 -16.29 -7.44
C GLU A 74 12.52 -16.54 -6.66
N ARG A 75 12.32 -15.89 -5.51
CA ARG A 75 11.11 -16.01 -4.70
C ARG A 75 10.34 -14.69 -4.62
N PHE A 76 9.03 -14.79 -4.48
CA PHE A 76 8.21 -13.62 -4.15
C PHE A 76 8.36 -13.28 -2.67
N VAL A 77 8.74 -12.03 -2.40
CA VAL A 77 8.87 -11.47 -1.05
C VAL A 77 7.87 -10.32 -0.89
N PRO A 78 7.07 -10.28 0.18
CA PRO A 78 6.28 -9.10 0.50
C PRO A 78 7.22 -7.93 0.87
N ILE A 79 7.22 -6.88 0.06
CA ILE A 79 8.01 -5.64 0.33
C ILE A 79 7.15 -4.45 0.73
N LEU A 80 5.83 -4.54 0.53
CA LEU A 80 4.87 -3.46 0.79
C LEU A 80 3.52 -4.06 1.16
N ALA A 81 2.84 -3.48 2.15
CA ALA A 81 1.44 -3.75 2.44
C ALA A 81 0.63 -2.45 2.47
N LEU A 82 -0.60 -2.55 1.97
CA LEU A 82 -1.51 -1.42 1.83
C LEU A 82 -2.86 -1.79 2.45
N GLU A 83 -3.32 -1.00 3.42
CA GLU A 83 -4.72 -1.03 3.83
C GLU A 83 -5.53 -0.26 2.79
N CYS A 84 -6.49 -0.94 2.18
CA CYS A 84 -7.25 -0.44 1.04
C CYS A 84 -8.74 -0.39 1.38
N ARG A 85 -9.39 0.77 1.19
CA ARG A 85 -10.83 0.94 1.41
C ARG A 85 -11.49 1.54 0.17
N GLY A 86 -12.16 0.70 -0.63
CA GLY A 86 -12.87 1.12 -1.85
C GLY A 86 -11.97 1.52 -3.03
N ILE A 87 -10.67 1.24 -2.93
CA ILE A 87 -9.67 1.31 -4.00
C ILE A 87 -8.77 0.09 -3.89
N GLU A 88 -8.10 -0.30 -4.97
CA GLU A 88 -7.07 -1.33 -4.96
C GLU A 88 -5.93 -0.95 -5.94
N PRO A 89 -4.66 -1.23 -5.59
CA PRO A 89 -3.55 -1.06 -6.52
C PRO A 89 -3.61 -2.15 -7.60
N TYR A 90 -3.49 -1.76 -8.86
CA TYR A 90 -3.51 -2.72 -9.98
C TYR A 90 -2.14 -2.89 -10.66
N LYS A 91 -1.20 -1.98 -10.39
CA LYS A 91 0.15 -2.02 -10.95
C LYS A 91 1.12 -1.26 -10.06
N PHE A 92 2.30 -1.85 -9.86
CA PHE A 92 3.43 -1.24 -9.15
C PHE A 92 4.50 -0.81 -10.14
N HIS A 93 5.13 0.33 -9.87
CA HIS A 93 6.24 0.88 -10.64
C HIS A 93 7.29 1.40 -9.66
N SER A 94 8.51 0.88 -9.71
CA SER A 94 9.65 1.45 -9.00
C SER A 94 10.06 2.79 -9.63
N LEU A 95 10.54 3.72 -8.83
CA LEU A 95 11.02 5.04 -9.23
C LEU A 95 12.56 5.14 -9.24
N GLY A 96 13.26 4.12 -8.72
CA GLY A 96 14.71 3.96 -8.79
C GLY A 96 15.51 4.60 -7.64
N GLY A 97 14.86 5.28 -6.70
CA GLY A 97 15.51 5.94 -5.54
C GLY A 97 14.98 5.48 -4.18
N GLU A 98 13.98 4.61 -4.16
CA GLU A 98 13.24 4.16 -2.98
C GLU A 98 13.85 2.95 -2.27
N PHE A 99 14.88 2.32 -2.85
CA PHE A 99 15.55 1.14 -2.29
C PHE A 99 17.01 1.45 -1.97
N PHE A 100 17.46 1.02 -0.80
CA PHE A 100 18.86 0.99 -0.42
C PHE A 100 19.37 -0.45 -0.50
N VAL A 101 20.51 -0.65 -1.16
CA VAL A 101 21.19 -1.94 -1.22
C VAL A 101 22.37 -1.89 -0.27
N THR A 102 22.40 -2.82 0.69
CA THR A 102 23.50 -2.98 1.65
C THR A 102 24.24 -4.27 1.34
N SER A 103 25.58 -4.21 1.30
CA SER A 103 26.49 -5.34 1.11
C SER A 103 26.80 -6.07 2.41
#